data_AF-A0A967SP25-F1
#
_entry.id   AF-A0A967SP25-F1
#
_cell.length_a   1.000
_cell.length_b   1.000
_cell.length_c   1.000
_cell.angle_alpha   90.00
_cell.angle_beta   90.00
_cell.angle_gamma   90.00
#
_symmetry.space_group_name_H-M   'P 1'
#
loop_
_entity.id
_entity.type
_entity.pdbx_description
1 polymer ?
#
loop_
_entity_poly.entity_id
_entity_poly.type
_entity_poly.pdbx_seq_one_letter_code
_entity_poly.pdbx_strand_id
1 'polypeptide(L)'
;MNGESSKGKRKVCRYCAKQIPVQAFVCHNCGWHQNRFWQHFRFEHFGLIIALAMMGLAYLQFREARKERIAATDALQLARQAEAAALNTAADIEKVYTEVAH
;
A
#
# COMPACT_ATOMS: atom_id res chain seq x y z
N MET A 1 48.23 -29.07 4.54
CA MET A 1 47.16 -29.87 5.17
C MET A 1 46.27 -30.41 4.06
N ASN A 2 46.35 -31.73 3.87
CA ASN A 2 45.68 -32.47 2.81
C ASN A 2 44.18 -32.57 3.13
N GLY A 3 43.34 -31.86 2.39
CA GLY A 3 41.88 -31.98 2.46
C GLY A 3 41.41 -33.03 1.47
N GLU A 4 41.04 -34.19 2.00
CA GLU A 4 40.65 -35.39 1.27
C GLU A 4 39.59 -35.17 0.19
N SER A 5 39.83 -35.86 -0.92
CA SER A 5 38.96 -36.03 -2.06
C SER A 5 37.66 -36.74 -1.65
N SER A 6 36.68 -35.98 -1.17
CA SER A 6 35.29 -36.45 -1.20
C SER A 6 34.90 -36.58 -2.68
N LYS A 7 34.67 -37.80 -3.15
CA LYS A 7 34.06 -38.12 -4.46
C LYS A 7 32.58 -37.68 -4.51
N GLY A 8 32.30 -36.47 -4.02
CA GLY A 8 30.99 -35.83 -4.07
C GLY A 8 30.77 -35.25 -5.46
N LYS A 9 29.54 -35.39 -5.97
CA LYS A 9 29.10 -34.74 -7.20
C LYS A 9 29.56 -33.28 -7.20
N ARG A 10 30.20 -32.83 -8.28
CA ARG A 10 30.65 -31.44 -8.46
C ARG A 10 29.66 -30.72 -9.38
N LYS A 11 29.40 -29.44 -9.09
CA LYS A 11 28.60 -28.55 -9.95
C LYS A 11 29.47 -27.41 -10.44
N VAL A 12 29.09 -26.82 -11.56
CA VAL A 12 29.77 -25.64 -12.10
C VAL A 12 29.25 -24.39 -11.40
N CYS A 13 30.16 -23.51 -10.97
CA CYS A 13 29.82 -22.20 -10.44
C CYS A 13 29.19 -21.32 -11.54
N ARG A 14 28.06 -20.67 -11.25
CA ARG A 14 27.33 -19.83 -12.21
C ARG A 14 28.07 -18.56 -12.63
N TYR A 15 28.97 -18.03 -11.79
CA TYR A 15 29.64 -16.75 -12.04
C TYR A 15 31.04 -16.93 -12.64
N CYS A 16 31.82 -17.88 -12.13
CA CYS A 16 33.22 -18.06 -12.56
C CYS A 16 33.48 -19.39 -13.29
N ALA A 17 32.44 -20.18 -13.57
CA ALA A 17 32.52 -21.46 -14.28
C ALA A 17 33.46 -22.53 -13.66
N LYS A 18 34.02 -22.29 -12.47
CA LYS A 18 34.87 -23.28 -11.79
C LYS A 18 34.04 -24.37 -11.11
N GLN A 19 34.59 -25.57 -11.02
CA GLN A 19 33.95 -26.69 -10.34
C GLN A 19 33.95 -26.50 -8.83
N ILE A 20 32.78 -26.63 -8.22
CA ILE A 20 32.58 -26.53 -6.77
C ILE A 20 31.85 -27.78 -6.25
N PRO A 21 32.00 -28.14 -4.97
CA PRO A 21 31.20 -29.21 -4.36
C PRO A 21 29.71 -28.91 -4.52
N VAL A 22 28.86 -29.92 -4.79
CA VAL A 22 27.40 -29.71 -4.89
C VAL A 22 26.81 -29.10 -3.62
N GLN A 23 27.37 -29.47 -2.46
CA GLN A 23 26.96 -28.98 -1.14
C GLN A 23 27.47 -27.57 -0.83
N ALA A 24 28.39 -27.01 -1.63
CA ALA A 24 28.89 -25.67 -1.41
C ALA A 24 27.80 -24.63 -1.77
N PHE A 25 27.43 -23.82 -0.77
CA PHE A 25 26.53 -22.67 -0.93
C PHE A 25 27.26 -21.45 -1.51
N VAL A 26 28.55 -21.31 -1.19
CA VAL A 26 29.42 -20.23 -1.64
C VAL A 26 30.54 -20.79 -2.52
N CYS A 27 30.86 -20.11 -3.61
CA CYS A 27 32.01 -20.50 -4.44
C CYS A 27 33.31 -20.10 -3.74
N HIS A 28 34.18 -21.06 -3.45
CA HIS A 28 35.50 -20.81 -2.85
C HIS A 28 36.44 -19.95 -3.73
N ASN A 29 36.17 -19.88 -5.04
CA ASN A 29 37.03 -19.14 -5.96
C ASN A 29 36.62 -17.68 -6.14
N CYS A 30 35.32 -17.39 -6.19
CA CYS A 30 34.84 -16.02 -6.42
C CYS A 30 34.07 -15.43 -5.25
N GLY A 31 33.81 -16.18 -4.18
CA GLY A 31 33.04 -15.72 -3.02
C GLY A 31 31.54 -15.54 -3.26
N TRP A 32 31.06 -15.74 -4.49
CA TRP A 32 29.64 -15.54 -4.82
C TRP A 32 28.75 -16.70 -4.38
N HIS A 33 27.60 -16.34 -3.80
CA HIS A 33 26.58 -17.27 -3.34
C HIS A 33 25.83 -17.91 -4.52
N GLN A 34 25.71 -19.25 -4.50
CA GLN A 34 25.09 -20.06 -5.56
C GLN A 34 23.61 -20.38 -5.28
N ASN A 35 22.96 -19.64 -4.37
CA ASN A 35 21.60 -19.96 -3.95
C ASN A 35 20.60 -19.64 -5.06
N ARG A 36 19.98 -20.67 -5.65
CA ARG A 36 18.94 -20.53 -6.67
C ARG A 36 17.69 -19.81 -6.14
N PHE A 37 17.36 -20.02 -4.87
CA PHE A 37 16.15 -19.49 -4.24
C PHE A 37 16.13 -17.96 -4.21
N TRP A 38 17.24 -17.33 -3.80
CA TRP A 38 17.37 -15.88 -3.73
C TRP A 38 17.36 -15.19 -5.10
N GLN A 39 17.76 -15.90 -6.17
CA GLN A 39 17.73 -15.36 -7.53
C GLN A 39 16.31 -15.32 -8.12
N HIS A 40 15.48 -16.34 -7.86
CA HIS A 40 14.11 -16.39 -8.35
C HIS A 40 13.19 -15.44 -7.58
N PHE A 41 13.37 -15.33 -6.26
CA PHE A 41 12.59 -14.40 -5.43
C PHE A 41 12.88 -12.93 -5.72
N ARG A 42 14.06 -12.57 -6.26
CA ARG A 42 14.47 -11.16 -6.39
C ARG A 42 13.76 -10.37 -7.49
N PHE A 43 13.21 -11.03 -8.52
CA PHE A 43 12.76 -10.30 -9.72
C PHE A 43 11.30 -10.56 -10.12
N GLU A 44 10.79 -11.79 -10.06
CA GLU A 44 9.46 -12.07 -10.64
C GLU A 44 8.29 -11.76 -9.70
N HIS A 45 8.46 -11.89 -8.39
CA HIS A 45 7.32 -11.78 -7.45
C HIS A 45 7.25 -10.47 -6.67
N PHE A 46 8.34 -9.70 -6.63
CA PHE A 46 8.36 -8.41 -5.91
C PHE A 46 7.39 -7.39 -6.51
N GLY A 47 7.31 -7.30 -7.83
CA GLY A 47 6.39 -6.38 -8.51
C GLY A 47 4.92 -6.70 -8.21
N LEU A 48 4.57 -7.98 -8.19
CA LEU A 48 3.20 -8.42 -7.92
C LEU A 48 2.79 -8.16 -6.47
N ILE A 49 3.70 -8.37 -5.51
CA ILE A 49 3.46 -8.07 -4.09
C ILE A 49 3.24 -6.56 -3.90
N ILE A 50 4.08 -5.72 -4.52
CA ILE A 50 3.93 -4.26 -4.45
C ILE A 50 2.60 -3.83 -5.06
N ALA A 51 2.21 -4.37 -6.21
CA ALA A 51 0.94 -4.04 -6.86
C ALA A 51 -0.26 -4.40 -5.98
N LEU A 52 -0.27 -5.58 -5.35
CA LEU A 52 -1.32 -5.99 -4.42
C LEU A 52 -1.37 -5.07 -3.18
N ALA A 53 -0.22 -4.70 -2.63
CA ALA A 53 -0.15 -3.78 -1.50
C ALA A 53 -0.71 -2.39 -1.86
N MET A 54 -0.34 -1.84 -3.01
CA MET A 54 -0.86 -0.55 -3.48
C MET A 54 -2.37 -0.61 -3.73
N MET A 55 -2.88 -1.72 -4.29
CA MET A 55 -4.32 -1.88 -4.52
C MET A 55 -5.10 -1.95 -3.20
N GLY A 56 -4.55 -2.61 -2.18
CA GLY A 56 -5.11 -2.62 -0.83
C GLY A 56 -5.15 -1.23 -0.19
N LEU A 57 -4.06 -0.47 -0.30
CA LEU A 57 -4.00 0.92 0.20
C LEU A 57 -4.99 1.83 -0.51
N ALA A 58 -5.09 1.74 -1.84
CA ALA A 58 -6.05 2.51 -2.62
C ALA A 58 -7.51 2.20 -2.21
N TYR A 59 -7.81 0.94 -1.90
CA TYR A 59 -9.13 0.56 -1.41
C TYR A 59 -9.45 1.17 -0.03
N LEU A 60 -8.48 1.20 0.88
CA LEU A 60 -8.65 1.84 2.19
C LEU A 60 -8.90 3.35 2.05
N GLN A 61 -8.07 4.03 1.22
CA GLN A 61 -8.25 5.45 0.92
C GLN A 61 -9.62 5.74 0.30
N PHE A 62 -10.09 4.89 -0.62
CA PHE A 62 -11.41 5.05 -1.22
C PHE A 62 -12.54 4.93 -0.18
N ARG A 63 -12.43 4.00 0.78
CA ARG A 63 -13.41 3.86 1.86
C ARG A 63 -13.43 5.08 2.77
N GLU A 64 -12.27 5.62 3.13
CA GLU A 64 -12.15 6.82 3.96
C GLU A 64 -12.72 8.04 3.23
N ALA A 65 -12.30 8.28 2.00
CA ALA A 65 -12.80 9.37 1.17
C ALA A 65 -14.33 9.30 0.98
N ARG A 66 -14.90 8.10 0.89
CA ARG A 66 -16.36 7.95 0.79
C ARG A 66 -17.07 8.33 2.09
N LYS A 67 -16.51 7.97 3.25
CA LYS A 67 -17.06 8.37 4.56
C LYS A 67 -16.99 9.90 4.73
N GLU A 68 -15.86 10.50 4.39
CA GLU A 68 -15.68 11.95 4.46
C GLU A 68 -16.64 12.70 3.53
N ARG A 69 -16.86 12.19 2.31
CA ARG A 69 -17.85 12.77 1.40
C ARG A 69 -19.26 12.75 1.98
N ILE A 70 -19.68 11.64 2.59
CA ILE A 70 -21.01 11.54 3.20
C ILE A 70 -21.14 12.53 4.37
N ALA A 71 -20.13 12.58 5.25
CA ALA A 71 -20.12 13.53 6.36
C ALA A 71 -20.17 14.99 5.87
N ALA A 72 -19.44 15.31 4.80
CA ALA A 72 -19.46 16.62 4.19
C ALA A 72 -20.82 16.95 3.57
N THR A 73 -21.49 16.00 2.92
CA THR A 73 -22.84 16.21 2.37
C THR A 73 -23.88 16.42 3.47
N ASP A 74 -23.78 15.67 4.57
CA ASP A 74 -24.70 15.81 5.70
C ASP A 74 -24.52 17.16 6.39
N ALA A 75 -23.27 17.60 6.58
CA ALA A 75 -22.96 18.92 7.13
C ALA A 75 -23.49 20.05 6.22
N LEU A 76 -23.36 19.90 4.90
CA LEU A 76 -23.88 20.87 3.93
C LEU A 76 -25.42 20.94 3.97
N GLN A 77 -26.09 19.80 4.11
CA GLN A 77 -27.55 19.76 4.23
C GLN A 77 -28.02 20.43 5.52
N LEU A 78 -27.37 20.14 6.65
CA LEU A 78 -27.66 20.79 7.93
C LEU A 78 -27.45 22.31 7.85
N ALA A 79 -26.35 22.76 7.24
CA ALA A 79 -26.10 24.19 7.05
C ALA A 79 -27.20 24.86 6.22
N ARG A 80 -27.64 24.24 5.12
CA ARG A 80 -28.75 24.77 4.30
C ARG A 80 -30.07 24.79 5.04
N GLN A 81 -30.36 23.79 5.86
CA GLN A 81 -31.57 23.77 6.68
C GLN A 81 -31.55 24.87 7.73
N ALA A 82 -30.41 25.08 8.39
CA ALA A 82 -30.23 26.15 9.36
C ALA A 82 -30.39 27.53 8.70
N GLU A 83 -29.83 27.72 7.50
CA GLU A 83 -29.99 28.96 6.72
C GLU A 83 -31.45 29.21 6.34
N ALA A 84 -32.16 28.19 5.84
CA ALA A 84 -33.58 28.29 5.53
C ALA A 84 -34.43 28.61 6.76
N ALA A 85 -34.14 27.98 7.91
CA ALA A 85 -34.81 28.28 9.16
C ALA A 85 -34.54 29.72 9.63
N ALA A 86 -33.29 30.18 9.54
CA ALA A 86 -32.92 31.56 9.88
C ALA A 86 -33.67 32.58 9.02
N LEU A 87 -33.75 32.35 7.70
CA LEU A 87 -34.50 33.23 6.78
C LEU A 87 -36.00 33.27 7.11
N ASN A 88 -36.61 32.12 7.41
CA ASN A 88 -38.01 32.07 7.81
C ASN A 88 -38.25 32.81 9.13
N THR A 89 -37.39 32.61 10.13
CA THR A 89 -37.50 33.35 11.40
C THR A 89 -37.32 34.86 11.22
N ALA A 90 -36.42 35.31 10.33
CA ALA A 90 -36.27 36.72 10.02
C ALA A 90 -37.54 37.31 9.39
N ALA A 91 -38.15 36.58 8.45
CA ALA A 91 -39.41 36.99 7.81
C ALA A 91 -40.59 37.01 8.79
N ASP A 92 -40.65 36.06 9.73
CA ASP A 92 -41.69 36.02 10.76
C ASP A 92 -41.52 37.16 11.78
N ILE A 93 -40.28 37.47 12.17
CA ILE A 93 -39.99 38.63 13.03
C ILE A 93 -40.41 39.93 12.35
N GLU A 94 -40.11 40.11 11.07
CA GLU A 94 -40.48 41.31 10.32
C GLU A 94 -42.00 41.50 10.29
N LYS A 95 -42.77 40.44 10.05
CA LYS A 95 -44.24 40.48 10.09
C LYS A 95 -44.78 40.88 11.47
N VAL A 96 -44.25 40.27 12.53
CA VAL A 96 -44.66 40.60 13.91
C VAL A 96 -44.36 42.07 14.24
N TYR A 97 -43.20 42.59 13.81
CA TYR A 97 -42.87 44.01 13.99
C TYR A 97 -43.85 44.94 13.25
N THR A 98 -44.27 44.57 12.03
CA THR A 98 -45.25 45.37 11.27
C THR A 98 -46.67 45.34 11.85
N GLU A 99 -47.07 44.23 12.49
CA GLU A 99 -48.37 44.12 13.16
C GLU A 99 -48.41 44.88 14.49
N VAL A 100 -47.29 44.93 15.23
CA VAL A 100 -47.20 45.66 16.51
C VAL A 100 -47.03 47.17 16.31
N ALA A 101 -46.56 47.62 15.15
CA ALA A 101 -46.38 49.03 14.82
C ALA A 101 -47.68 49.76 14.41
N HIS A 102 -48.79 49.02 14.24
CA HIS A 102 -50.13 49.53 13.92
C HIS A 102 -51.06 49.48 15.13
#